data_AF-F3KMK9-F1
#
_entry.id   AF-F3KMK9-F1
#
_cell.length_a   1.000
_cell.length_b   1.000
_cell.length_c   1.000
_cell.angle_alpha   90.00
_cell.angle_beta   90.00
_cell.angle_gamma   90.00
#
_symmetry.space_group_name_H-M   'P 1'
#
loop_
_entity.id
_entity.type
_entity.pdbx_description
1 polymer ?
#
loop_
_entity_poly.entity_id
_entity_poly.type
_entity_poly.pdbx_seq_one_letter_code
_entity_poly.pdbx_strand_id
1 'polypeptide(L)'
;MVQKPKTEGGLDGGVLYIDTENTFRPERIVSIAQAHEMDPEKVLDRIIVARAYNSAHQTLILEEAGPVIEENNIKLIVVDSAVGLFRAEYLGRGTLSNRQQKLNHFVHMLSRIAETYNCAAIATNQVMASPDVFFGDPTRPIGGNVVAHTSTYRIYFKKSGKKRIARMVDSPHHPEEEVLFALGEAGVMDLEDAEKKTTKKTSKKTTKKEKESEPEIAVESSELELETKKTTKKEKESEPEIAVESSNLELVQTTEDADSDDFELLEE
;
A
#
# COMPACT_ATOMS: atom_id res chain seq x y z
N MET A 1 -14.46 5.77 -12.76
CA MET A 1 -13.28 6.60 -12.41
C MET A 1 -13.76 8.02 -12.13
N VAL A 2 -13.23 8.71 -11.12
CA VAL A 2 -13.73 10.06 -10.73
C VAL A 2 -13.57 11.12 -11.82
N GLN A 3 -12.53 11.02 -12.65
CA GLN A 3 -12.26 11.97 -13.74
C GLN A 3 -13.17 11.78 -14.97
N LYS A 4 -14.00 10.72 -15.04
CA LYS A 4 -14.96 10.54 -16.14
C LYS A 4 -16.15 11.52 -15.98
N PRO A 5 -16.89 11.82 -17.06
CA PRO A 5 -18.14 12.59 -16.98
C PRO A 5 -19.18 11.92 -16.07
N LYS A 6 -20.12 12.71 -15.54
CA LYS A 6 -21.24 12.21 -14.72
C LYS A 6 -22.13 11.21 -15.46
N THR A 7 -22.26 11.34 -16.78
CA THR A 7 -22.97 10.40 -17.66
C THR A 7 -22.33 9.02 -17.74
N GLU A 8 -21.05 8.89 -17.36
CA GLU A 8 -20.30 7.63 -17.27
C GLU A 8 -20.03 7.21 -15.80
N GLY A 9 -20.76 7.79 -14.84
CA GLY A 9 -20.59 7.49 -13.41
C GLY A 9 -19.30 8.03 -12.79
N GLY A 10 -18.64 9.01 -13.42
CA GLY A 10 -17.61 9.82 -12.79
C GLY A 10 -18.15 11.12 -12.19
N LEU A 11 -17.27 12.03 -11.78
CA LEU A 11 -17.62 13.33 -11.20
C LEU A 11 -16.98 14.51 -11.96
N ASP A 12 -16.22 14.25 -13.04
CA ASP A 12 -15.34 15.21 -13.72
C ASP A 12 -14.45 16.00 -12.73
N GLY A 13 -13.89 15.29 -11.75
CA GLY A 13 -13.07 15.87 -10.69
C GLY A 13 -11.64 15.35 -10.66
N GLY A 14 -10.72 16.15 -10.15
CA GLY A 14 -9.35 15.75 -9.84
C GLY A 14 -9.24 14.83 -8.61
N VAL A 15 -8.03 14.34 -8.36
CA VAL A 15 -7.68 13.48 -7.21
C VAL A 15 -6.57 14.14 -6.40
N LEU A 16 -6.73 14.17 -5.07
CA LEU A 16 -5.62 14.37 -4.12
C LEU A 16 -5.22 12.99 -3.58
N TYR A 17 -3.97 12.56 -3.79
CA TYR A 17 -3.42 11.31 -3.28
C TYR A 17 -2.34 11.60 -2.23
N ILE A 18 -2.65 11.37 -0.97
CA ILE A 18 -1.71 11.47 0.15
C ILE A 18 -1.01 10.11 0.30
N ASP A 19 0.21 10.01 -0.22
CA ASP A 19 1.07 8.82 -0.19
C ASP A 19 1.95 8.83 1.06
N THR A 20 1.72 7.91 1.98
CA THR A 20 2.51 7.75 3.21
C THR A 20 3.45 6.54 3.18
N GLU A 21 3.25 5.62 2.24
CA GLU A 21 3.95 4.32 2.18
C GLU A 21 4.87 4.18 0.94
N ASN A 22 4.97 5.23 0.10
CA ASN A 22 5.66 5.20 -1.20
C ASN A 22 5.08 4.12 -2.12
N THR A 23 3.74 4.02 -2.16
CA THR A 23 2.98 2.99 -2.89
C THR A 23 2.44 3.48 -4.23
N PHE A 24 2.36 4.79 -4.46
CA PHE A 24 1.84 5.34 -5.72
C PHE A 24 2.73 4.98 -6.91
N ARG A 25 2.14 4.47 -8.00
CA ARG A 25 2.84 4.05 -9.22
C ARG A 25 2.14 4.62 -10.45
N PRO A 26 2.69 5.67 -11.11
CA PRO A 26 2.08 6.30 -12.29
C PRO A 26 1.80 5.31 -13.41
N GLU A 27 2.68 4.32 -13.61
CA GLU A 27 2.55 3.27 -14.63
C GLU A 27 1.27 2.45 -14.46
N ARG A 28 0.82 2.29 -13.20
CA ARG A 28 -0.44 1.62 -12.91
C ARG A 28 -1.62 2.45 -13.37
N ILE A 29 -1.60 3.77 -13.16
CA ILE A 29 -2.63 4.69 -13.65
C ILE A 29 -2.67 4.69 -15.17
N VAL A 30 -1.51 4.74 -15.85
CA VAL A 30 -1.40 4.64 -17.32
C VAL A 30 -2.09 3.37 -17.84
N SER A 31 -1.81 2.21 -17.24
CA SER A 31 -2.43 0.93 -17.66
C SER A 31 -3.96 0.93 -17.53
N ILE A 32 -4.49 1.63 -16.53
CA ILE A 32 -5.94 1.75 -16.27
C ILE A 32 -6.57 2.75 -17.25
N ALA A 33 -5.94 3.92 -17.46
CA ALA A 33 -6.40 4.94 -18.39
C ALA A 33 -6.51 4.38 -19.83
N GLN A 34 -5.46 3.73 -20.32
CA GLN A 34 -5.45 3.07 -21.64
C GLN A 34 -6.56 2.03 -21.78
N ALA A 35 -6.79 1.22 -20.76
CA ALA A 35 -7.84 0.20 -20.76
C ALA A 35 -9.27 0.75 -20.66
N HIS A 36 -9.43 2.03 -20.31
CA HIS A 36 -10.68 2.79 -20.31
C HIS A 36 -10.78 3.80 -21.46
N GLU A 37 -9.89 3.70 -22.45
CA GLU A 37 -9.84 4.56 -23.66
C GLU A 37 -9.63 6.05 -23.33
N MET A 38 -8.96 6.33 -22.21
CA MET A 38 -8.61 7.67 -21.75
C MET A 38 -7.15 8.01 -22.07
N ASP A 39 -6.90 9.30 -22.34
CA ASP A 39 -5.57 9.87 -22.52
C ASP A 39 -4.76 9.81 -21.21
N PRO A 40 -3.67 9.02 -21.12
CA PRO A 40 -2.96 8.82 -19.86
C PRO A 40 -2.28 10.07 -19.30
N GLU A 41 -1.83 10.99 -20.15
CA GLU A 41 -1.16 12.22 -19.72
C GLU A 41 -2.17 13.12 -19.01
N LYS A 42 -3.31 13.39 -19.65
CA LYS A 42 -4.42 14.17 -19.06
C LYS A 42 -5.01 13.52 -17.80
N VAL A 43 -4.96 12.19 -17.69
CA VAL A 43 -5.39 11.49 -16.47
C VAL A 43 -4.40 11.70 -15.33
N LEU A 44 -3.09 11.68 -15.60
CA LEU A 44 -2.04 11.92 -14.61
C LEU A 44 -2.01 13.38 -14.15
N ASP A 45 -2.15 14.34 -15.06
CA ASP A 45 -2.20 15.78 -14.74
C ASP A 45 -3.32 16.14 -13.75
N ARG A 46 -4.38 15.33 -13.69
CA ARG A 46 -5.51 15.48 -12.78
C ARG A 46 -5.38 14.65 -11.49
N ILE A 47 -4.17 14.21 -11.13
CA ILE A 47 -3.84 13.52 -9.87
C ILE A 47 -2.68 14.24 -9.19
N ILE A 48 -2.98 14.98 -8.12
CA ILE A 48 -1.99 15.62 -7.27
C ILE A 48 -1.53 14.60 -6.22
N VAL A 49 -0.23 14.27 -6.22
CA VAL A 49 0.36 13.33 -5.25
C VAL A 49 1.16 14.11 -4.21
N ALA A 50 0.69 14.08 -2.97
CA ALA A 50 1.37 14.68 -1.82
C ALA A 50 2.01 13.57 -0.97
N ARG A 51 3.34 13.60 -0.83
CA ARG A 51 4.06 12.60 -0.03
C ARG A 51 4.20 13.04 1.42
N ALA A 52 3.60 12.29 2.34
CA ALA A 52 3.83 12.46 3.77
C ALA A 52 5.05 11.65 4.23
N TYR A 53 5.85 12.22 5.14
CA TYR A 53 7.06 11.58 5.68
C TYR A 53 6.96 11.25 7.17
N ASN A 54 6.01 11.87 7.87
CA ASN A 54 5.70 11.67 9.29
C ASN A 54 4.25 12.12 9.58
N SER A 55 3.71 11.77 10.74
CA SER A 55 2.31 12.00 11.12
C SER A 55 1.94 13.49 11.19
N ALA A 56 2.90 14.36 11.55
CA ALA A 56 2.70 15.80 11.55
C ALA A 56 2.59 16.34 10.11
N HIS A 57 3.48 15.92 9.20
CA HIS A 57 3.43 16.30 7.79
C HIS A 57 2.16 15.75 7.10
N GLN A 58 1.73 14.54 7.44
CA GLN A 58 0.45 13.97 6.97
C GLN A 58 -0.75 14.84 7.39
N THR A 59 -0.71 15.39 8.60
CA THR A 59 -1.74 16.29 9.13
C THR A 59 -1.70 17.64 8.42
N LEU A 60 -0.51 18.24 8.28
CA LEU A 60 -0.29 19.53 7.60
C LEU A 60 -0.71 19.52 6.12
N ILE A 61 -0.41 18.45 5.37
CA ILE A 61 -0.86 18.29 3.97
C ILE A 61 -2.37 18.41 3.87
N LEU A 62 -3.09 17.93 4.89
CA LEU A 62 -4.55 17.94 4.92
C LEU A 62 -5.10 19.28 5.45
N GLU A 63 -4.42 19.95 6.39
CA GLU A 63 -4.74 21.33 6.82
C GLU A 63 -4.67 22.31 5.62
N GLU A 64 -3.62 22.20 4.81
CA GLU A 64 -3.37 23.04 3.62
C GLU A 64 -4.10 22.54 2.35
N ALA A 65 -4.90 21.48 2.42
CA ALA A 65 -5.54 20.89 1.25
C ALA A 65 -6.65 21.75 0.64
N GLY A 66 -7.23 22.69 1.40
CA GLY A 66 -8.41 23.48 1.00
C GLY A 66 -8.25 24.21 -0.35
N PRO A 67 -7.27 25.12 -0.48
CA PRO A 67 -7.01 25.82 -1.75
C PRO A 67 -6.71 24.87 -2.91
N VAL A 68 -5.92 23.81 -2.65
CA VAL A 68 -5.56 22.79 -3.66
C VAL A 68 -6.80 22.06 -4.18
N ILE A 69 -7.78 21.78 -3.32
CA ILE A 69 -9.05 21.13 -3.69
C ILE A 69 -9.90 22.04 -4.59
N GLU A 70 -9.98 23.33 -4.28
CA GLU A 70 -10.75 24.30 -5.06
C GLU A 70 -10.11 24.57 -6.43
N GLU A 71 -8.83 24.93 -6.46
CA GLU A 71 -8.07 25.27 -7.68
C GLU A 71 -8.09 24.15 -8.73
N ASN A 72 -8.02 22.89 -8.27
CA ASN A 72 -7.89 21.72 -9.13
C ASN A 72 -9.20 20.92 -9.29
N ASN A 73 -10.33 21.47 -8.81
CA ASN A 73 -11.65 20.83 -8.78
C ASN A 73 -11.58 19.37 -8.32
N ILE A 74 -10.95 19.13 -7.17
CA ILE A 74 -10.78 17.79 -6.62
C ILE A 74 -12.15 17.27 -6.16
N LYS A 75 -12.42 15.99 -6.41
CA LYS A 75 -13.63 15.29 -5.96
C LYS A 75 -13.35 13.95 -5.29
N LEU A 76 -12.09 13.55 -5.22
CA LEU A 76 -11.63 12.36 -4.51
C LEU A 76 -10.33 12.67 -3.76
N ILE A 77 -10.32 12.44 -2.46
CA ILE A 77 -9.14 12.46 -1.59
C ILE A 77 -8.83 11.01 -1.22
N VAL A 78 -7.59 10.57 -1.45
CA VAL A 78 -7.09 9.23 -1.09
C VAL A 78 -5.96 9.38 -0.07
N VAL A 79 -6.01 8.60 1.01
CA VAL A 79 -4.93 8.54 2.02
C VAL A 79 -4.43 7.11 2.13
N ASP A 80 -3.20 6.85 1.69
CA ASP A 80 -2.60 5.52 1.64
C ASP A 80 -1.29 5.47 2.44
N SER A 81 -1.29 5.09 3.72
CA SER A 81 -2.43 4.72 4.58
C SER A 81 -2.68 5.71 5.71
N ALA A 82 -3.93 5.80 6.17
CA ALA A 82 -4.28 6.75 7.23
C ALA A 82 -3.62 6.44 8.58
N VAL A 83 -3.18 5.19 8.81
CA VAL A 83 -2.62 4.74 10.10
C VAL A 83 -1.11 4.47 10.08
N GLY A 84 -0.48 4.35 8.90
CA GLY A 84 0.89 3.83 8.76
C GLY A 84 1.92 4.61 9.57
N LEU A 85 1.96 5.94 9.37
CA LEU A 85 2.90 6.84 10.06
C LEU A 85 2.62 6.93 11.56
N PHE A 86 1.35 7.07 11.96
CA PHE A 86 0.93 7.05 13.37
C PHE A 86 1.33 5.74 14.08
N ARG A 87 1.31 4.60 13.38
CA ARG A 87 1.75 3.32 13.94
C ARG A 87 3.27 3.25 14.10
N ALA A 88 4.02 3.81 13.16
CA ALA A 88 5.48 3.77 13.15
C ALA A 88 6.12 4.69 14.21
N GLU A 89 5.57 5.90 14.40
CA GLU A 89 6.13 6.88 15.34
C GLU A 89 5.78 6.61 16.80
N TYR A 90 4.54 6.21 17.08
CA TYR A 90 4.03 6.08 18.44
C TYR A 90 4.06 4.60 18.86
N LEU A 91 5.27 4.17 19.21
CA LEU A 91 5.61 2.81 19.63
C LEU A 91 5.27 2.54 21.12
N GLY A 92 5.00 1.28 21.42
CA GLY A 92 4.69 0.81 22.78
C GLY A 92 3.30 1.19 23.28
N ARG A 93 2.99 0.80 24.54
CA ARG A 93 1.70 1.11 25.17
C ARG A 93 1.65 2.51 25.80
N GLY A 94 2.79 3.07 26.23
CA GLY A 94 2.85 4.39 26.86
C GLY A 94 2.44 5.55 25.94
N THR A 95 2.69 5.43 24.63
CA THR A 95 2.31 6.45 23.64
C THR A 95 0.91 6.22 23.03
N LEU A 96 0.21 5.14 23.43
CA LEU A 96 -1.07 4.72 22.84
C LEU A 96 -2.14 5.83 22.89
N SER A 97 -2.29 6.50 24.04
CA SER A 97 -3.28 7.57 24.20
C SER A 97 -3.03 8.73 23.23
N ASN A 98 -1.78 9.21 23.16
CA ASN A 98 -1.35 10.28 22.26
C ASN A 98 -1.57 9.89 20.79
N ARG A 99 -1.20 8.66 20.40
CA ARG A 99 -1.47 8.12 19.07
C ARG A 99 -2.96 8.14 18.73
N GLN A 100 -3.80 7.64 19.62
CA GLN A 100 -5.25 7.60 19.39
C GLN A 100 -5.84 9.02 19.29
N GLN A 101 -5.39 9.97 20.11
CA GLN A 101 -5.83 11.36 20.06
C GLN A 101 -5.46 12.04 18.73
N LYS A 102 -4.20 11.92 18.30
CA LYS A 102 -3.71 12.51 17.04
C LYS A 102 -4.34 11.86 15.80
N LEU A 103 -4.46 10.52 15.81
CA LEU A 103 -5.17 9.81 14.74
C LEU A 103 -6.65 10.22 14.68
N ASN A 104 -7.31 10.42 15.82
CA ASN A 104 -8.71 10.86 15.84
C ASN A 104 -8.88 12.27 15.26
N HIS A 105 -7.98 13.18 15.62
CA HIS A 105 -7.93 14.52 15.04
C HIS A 105 -7.77 14.47 13.51
N PHE A 106 -6.81 13.69 13.01
CA PHE A 106 -6.58 13.52 11.57
C PHE A 106 -7.81 12.96 10.83
N VAL A 107 -8.43 11.87 11.32
CA VAL A 107 -9.57 11.25 10.63
C VAL A 107 -10.83 12.13 10.68
N HIS A 108 -11.08 12.84 11.79
CA HIS A 108 -12.16 13.84 11.83
C HIS A 108 -11.92 15.03 10.90
N MET A 109 -10.68 15.48 10.76
CA MET A 109 -10.33 16.53 9.81
C MET A 109 -10.53 16.08 8.36
N LEU A 110 -10.18 14.83 8.04
CA LEU A 110 -10.44 14.24 6.72
C LEU A 110 -11.94 14.20 6.38
N SER A 111 -12.79 13.78 7.33
CA SER A 111 -14.26 13.81 7.15
C SER A 111 -14.75 15.24 6.94
N ARG A 112 -14.32 16.19 7.78
CA ARG A 112 -14.73 17.60 7.69
C ARG A 112 -14.38 18.21 6.34
N ILE A 113 -13.16 17.98 5.83
CA ILE A 113 -12.73 18.51 4.53
C ILE A 113 -13.51 17.86 3.39
N ALA A 114 -13.76 16.55 3.46
CA ALA A 114 -14.60 15.84 2.50
C ALA A 114 -16.03 16.42 2.44
N GLU A 115 -16.63 16.70 3.61
CA GLU A 115 -17.95 17.33 3.74
C GLU A 115 -17.95 18.78 3.24
N THR A 116 -17.01 19.62 3.69
CA THR A 116 -16.91 21.05 3.32
C THR A 116 -16.75 21.25 1.82
N TYR A 117 -15.87 20.49 1.17
CA TYR A 117 -15.58 20.65 -0.26
C TYR A 117 -16.38 19.70 -1.16
N ASN A 118 -17.35 18.97 -0.60
CA ASN A 118 -18.17 17.97 -1.30
C ASN A 118 -17.33 17.00 -2.16
N CYS A 119 -16.43 16.30 -1.48
CA CYS A 119 -15.50 15.33 -2.04
C CYS A 119 -15.72 13.95 -1.41
N ALA A 120 -15.42 12.87 -2.14
CA ALA A 120 -15.27 11.56 -1.52
C ALA A 120 -13.89 11.47 -0.85
N ALA A 121 -13.83 10.99 0.39
CA ALA A 121 -12.56 10.61 1.04
C ALA A 121 -12.45 9.10 1.19
N ILE A 122 -11.30 8.54 0.81
CA ILE A 122 -10.97 7.12 0.96
C ILE A 122 -9.65 7.02 1.72
N ALA A 123 -9.67 6.30 2.84
CA ALA A 123 -8.48 5.97 3.62
C ALA A 123 -8.23 4.47 3.55
N THR A 124 -6.99 4.06 3.25
CA THR A 124 -6.58 2.66 3.47
C THR A 124 -6.17 2.49 4.94
N ASN A 125 -6.37 1.28 5.47
CA ASN A 125 -6.02 0.92 6.84
C ASN A 125 -5.31 -0.44 6.83
N GLN A 126 -4.20 -0.52 7.57
CA GLN A 126 -3.47 -1.78 7.75
C GLN A 126 -4.22 -2.70 8.73
N VAL A 127 -4.05 -4.01 8.54
CA VAL A 127 -4.55 -5.04 9.46
C VAL A 127 -3.39 -5.78 10.14
N MET A 128 -3.65 -6.34 11.31
CA MET A 128 -2.69 -7.14 12.08
C MET A 128 -3.31 -8.49 12.43
N ALA A 129 -2.51 -9.56 12.36
CA ALA A 129 -2.91 -10.87 12.84
C ALA A 129 -3.01 -10.87 14.37
N SER A 130 -4.12 -11.38 14.89
CA SER A 130 -4.37 -11.58 16.32
C SER A 130 -4.18 -13.07 16.66
N PRO A 131 -3.13 -13.45 17.40
CA PRO A 131 -2.85 -14.86 17.71
C PRO A 131 -3.92 -15.48 18.62
N ASP A 132 -4.70 -14.67 19.35
CA ASP A 132 -5.75 -15.11 20.27
C ASP A 132 -6.99 -15.70 19.55
N VAL A 133 -7.08 -15.55 18.22
CA VAL A 133 -8.23 -16.00 17.42
C VAL A 133 -7.97 -17.39 16.87
N PHE A 134 -8.38 -18.41 17.63
CA PHE A 134 -8.26 -19.83 17.22
C PHE A 134 -9.28 -20.25 16.15
N PHE A 135 -10.40 -19.53 16.01
CA PHE A 135 -11.45 -19.82 15.03
C PHE A 135 -11.94 -18.53 14.35
N GLY A 136 -12.16 -18.58 13.04
CA GLY A 136 -12.58 -17.42 12.24
C GLY A 136 -11.42 -16.69 11.56
N ASP A 137 -11.62 -15.41 11.23
CA ASP A 137 -10.57 -14.58 10.63
C ASP A 137 -9.70 -13.95 11.73
N PRO A 138 -8.38 -14.22 11.78
CA PRO A 138 -7.52 -13.68 12.83
C PRO A 138 -7.12 -12.22 12.56
N THR A 139 -7.48 -11.61 11.44
CA THR A 139 -7.06 -10.24 11.13
C THR A 139 -7.96 -9.20 11.82
N ARG A 140 -7.34 -8.23 12.49
CA ARG A 140 -8.02 -7.06 13.09
C ARG A 140 -7.49 -5.75 12.48
N PRO A 141 -8.37 -4.76 12.22
CA PRO A 141 -7.94 -3.45 11.72
C PRO A 141 -7.18 -2.66 12.78
N ILE A 142 -6.22 -1.86 12.34
CA ILE A 142 -5.42 -0.98 13.21
C ILE A 142 -6.18 0.34 13.45
N GLY A 143 -5.85 1.05 14.53
CA GLY A 143 -6.49 2.32 14.93
C GLY A 143 -7.68 2.16 15.88
N GLY A 144 -8.20 0.94 16.08
CA GLY A 144 -9.22 0.63 17.09
C GLY A 144 -10.50 1.45 16.95
N ASN A 145 -11.12 1.79 18.09
CA ASN A 145 -12.42 2.48 18.13
C ASN A 145 -12.42 3.84 17.41
N VAL A 146 -11.29 4.55 17.38
CA VAL A 146 -11.15 5.83 16.68
C VAL A 146 -11.48 5.70 15.20
N VAL A 147 -10.79 4.80 14.49
CA VAL A 147 -11.05 4.56 13.07
C VAL A 147 -12.42 3.90 12.87
N ALA A 148 -12.85 3.04 13.81
CA ALA A 148 -14.12 2.34 13.71
C ALA A 148 -15.36 3.25 13.82
N HIS A 149 -15.33 4.30 14.65
CA HIS A 149 -16.48 5.20 14.84
C HIS A 149 -16.49 6.39 13.88
N THR A 150 -15.32 6.88 13.43
CA THR A 150 -15.24 8.03 12.52
C THR A 150 -15.38 7.63 11.03
N SER A 151 -15.24 6.34 10.70
CA SER A 151 -15.42 5.87 9.30
C SER A 151 -16.86 5.47 9.02
N THR A 152 -17.59 6.26 8.22
CA THR A 152 -18.99 6.00 7.85
C THR A 152 -19.22 4.71 7.06
N TYR A 153 -18.23 4.28 6.28
CA TYR A 153 -18.28 3.03 5.49
C TYR A 153 -16.98 2.26 5.70
N ARG A 154 -17.08 0.96 6.00
CA ARG A 154 -15.91 0.10 6.23
C ARG A 154 -16.01 -1.15 5.36
N ILE A 155 -15.14 -1.22 4.35
CA ILE A 155 -15.03 -2.36 3.44
C ILE A 155 -13.77 -3.15 3.79
N TYR A 156 -13.93 -4.45 4.05
CA TYR A 156 -12.82 -5.35 4.35
C TYR A 156 -12.44 -6.16 3.10
N PHE A 157 -11.17 -6.10 2.70
CA PHE A 157 -10.65 -6.77 1.51
C PHE A 157 -9.85 -8.02 1.87
N LYS A 158 -10.20 -9.16 1.28
CA LYS A 158 -9.53 -10.45 1.48
C LYS A 158 -9.04 -11.05 0.17
N LYS A 159 -7.88 -11.71 0.20
CA LYS A 159 -7.31 -12.44 -0.94
C LYS A 159 -7.91 -13.85 -1.02
N SER A 160 -8.48 -14.20 -2.17
CA SER A 160 -9.01 -15.55 -2.44
C SER A 160 -8.35 -16.12 -3.70
N GLY A 161 -7.17 -16.74 -3.52
CA GLY A 161 -6.33 -17.21 -4.62
C GLY A 161 -5.95 -16.07 -5.58
N LYS A 162 -6.42 -16.16 -6.84
CA LYS A 162 -6.28 -15.11 -7.85
C LYS A 162 -7.36 -14.01 -7.74
N LYS A 163 -8.55 -14.35 -7.24
CA LYS A 163 -9.68 -13.43 -7.03
C LYS A 163 -9.47 -12.62 -5.72
N ARG A 164 -10.35 -11.65 -5.47
CA ARG A 164 -10.44 -10.86 -4.24
C ARG A 164 -11.89 -10.88 -3.76
N ILE A 165 -12.07 -10.71 -2.45
CA ILE A 165 -13.37 -10.55 -1.82
C ILE A 165 -13.39 -9.16 -1.18
N ALA A 166 -14.46 -8.40 -1.37
CA ALA A 166 -14.78 -7.21 -0.61
C ALA A 166 -16.02 -7.52 0.24
N ARG A 167 -15.93 -7.27 1.55
CA ARG A 167 -17.06 -7.39 2.47
C ARG A 167 -17.45 -6.03 3.02
N MET A 168 -18.73 -5.67 2.97
CA MET A 168 -19.24 -4.56 3.77
C MET A 168 -19.23 -4.98 5.25
N VAL A 169 -18.45 -4.29 6.09
CA VAL A 169 -18.34 -4.55 7.53
C VAL A 169 -19.12 -3.53 8.35
N ASP A 170 -19.31 -2.33 7.80
CA ASP A 170 -20.10 -1.27 8.44
C ASP A 170 -20.60 -0.28 7.40
N SER A 171 -21.87 0.09 7.52
CA SER A 171 -22.54 1.10 6.72
C SER A 171 -23.83 1.56 7.41
N PRO A 172 -24.19 2.86 7.34
CA PRO A 172 -25.49 3.33 7.81
C PRO A 172 -26.67 2.91 6.91
N HIS A 173 -26.41 2.34 5.74
CA HIS A 173 -27.44 2.08 4.72
C HIS A 173 -27.36 0.72 4.03
N HIS A 174 -26.16 0.15 3.86
CA HIS A 174 -25.96 -1.09 3.10
C HIS A 174 -25.84 -2.29 4.04
N PRO A 175 -26.43 -3.46 3.70
CA PRO A 175 -26.27 -4.68 4.48
C PRO A 175 -24.83 -5.21 4.45
N GLU A 176 -24.50 -6.09 5.41
CA GLU A 176 -23.26 -6.87 5.39
C GLU A 176 -23.31 -7.90 4.24
N GLU A 177 -22.70 -7.57 3.10
CA GLU A 177 -22.60 -8.45 1.94
C GLU A 177 -21.13 -8.66 1.51
N GLU A 178 -20.85 -9.83 0.92
CA GLU A 178 -19.58 -10.17 0.29
C GLU A 178 -19.70 -10.21 -1.24
N VAL A 179 -18.82 -9.50 -1.94
CA VAL A 179 -18.71 -9.53 -3.40
C VAL A 179 -17.31 -9.96 -3.83
N LEU A 180 -17.24 -10.76 -4.90
CA LEU A 180 -15.98 -11.23 -5.48
C LEU A 180 -15.60 -10.40 -6.71
N PHE A 181 -14.34 -9.99 -6.77
CA PHE A 181 -13.78 -9.23 -7.90
C PHE A 181 -12.40 -9.75 -8.30
N ALA A 182 -11.90 -9.26 -9.44
CA ALA A 182 -10.57 -9.57 -9.97
C ALA A 182 -9.72 -8.29 -10.11
N LEU A 183 -8.41 -8.49 -10.19
CA LEU A 183 -7.45 -7.44 -10.55
C LEU A 183 -6.83 -7.79 -11.91
N GLY A 184 -6.76 -6.81 -12.81
CA GLY A 184 -6.13 -6.98 -14.12
C GLY A 184 -5.61 -5.67 -14.70
N GLU A 185 -5.28 -5.67 -16.00
CA GLU A 185 -4.74 -4.50 -16.70
C GLU A 185 -5.64 -3.27 -16.52
N ALA A 186 -6.96 -3.42 -16.66
CA ALA A 186 -7.94 -2.35 -16.46
C ALA A 186 -8.21 -1.92 -15.01
N GLY A 187 -7.43 -2.41 -14.03
CA GLY A 187 -7.63 -2.09 -12.62
C GLY A 187 -8.43 -3.15 -11.88
N VAL A 188 -9.48 -2.73 -11.20
CA VAL A 188 -10.50 -3.59 -10.57
C VAL A 188 -11.52 -3.99 -11.65
N MET A 189 -11.87 -5.27 -11.72
CA MET A 189 -12.78 -5.81 -12.75
C MET A 189 -13.70 -6.86 -12.15
N ASP A 190 -14.89 -7.02 -12.71
CA ASP A 190 -15.79 -8.10 -12.40
C ASP A 190 -15.26 -9.46 -12.88
N LEU A 191 -15.78 -10.54 -12.27
CA LEU A 191 -15.31 -11.89 -12.56
C LEU A 191 -15.56 -12.31 -14.01
N GLU A 192 -16.72 -11.95 -14.56
CA GLU A 192 -17.08 -12.31 -15.93
C GLU A 192 -16.11 -11.74 -16.97
N ASP A 193 -15.64 -10.50 -16.77
CA ASP A 193 -14.78 -9.82 -17.73
C ASP A 193 -13.33 -10.31 -17.64
N ALA A 194 -12.90 -10.78 -16.47
CA ALA A 194 -11.65 -11.51 -16.31
C ALA A 194 -11.68 -12.85 -17.10
N GLU A 195 -12.82 -13.54 -17.12
CA GLU A 195 -13.01 -14.82 -17.82
C GLU A 195 -13.21 -14.65 -19.34
N LYS A 196 -13.87 -13.55 -19.78
CA LYS A 196 -13.96 -13.15 -21.20
C LYS A 196 -12.60 -12.69 -21.79
N LYS A 197 -11.74 -12.03 -20.99
CA LYS A 197 -10.40 -11.60 -21.45
C LYS A 197 -9.38 -12.74 -21.52
N THR A 198 -9.45 -13.75 -20.64
CA THR A 198 -8.58 -14.94 -20.74
C THR A 198 -8.90 -15.75 -21.99
N THR A 199 -10.18 -16.01 -22.29
CA THR A 199 -10.60 -16.69 -23.52
C THR A 199 -10.20 -15.92 -24.80
N LYS A 200 -10.31 -14.58 -24.83
CA LYS A 200 -9.79 -13.76 -25.95
C LYS A 200 -8.28 -13.83 -26.13
N LYS A 201 -7.49 -13.94 -25.05
CA LYS A 201 -6.03 -14.16 -25.16
C LYS A 201 -5.69 -15.58 -25.67
N THR A 202 -6.53 -16.58 -25.43
CA THR A 202 -6.35 -17.93 -25.98
C THR A 202 -6.63 -17.99 -27.49
N SER A 203 -7.75 -17.41 -27.95
CA SER A 203 -8.15 -17.48 -29.37
C SER A 203 -7.26 -16.65 -30.31
N LYS A 204 -6.63 -15.57 -29.81
CA LYS A 204 -5.68 -14.76 -30.61
C LYS A 204 -4.31 -15.43 -30.83
N LYS A 205 -4.03 -16.57 -30.18
CA LYS A 205 -2.76 -17.31 -30.32
C LYS A 205 -2.81 -18.40 -31.42
N THR A 206 -3.99 -18.71 -31.97
CA THR A 206 -4.19 -19.87 -32.86
C THR A 206 -4.19 -19.54 -34.36
N THR A 207 -4.10 -18.27 -34.76
CA THR A 207 -4.25 -17.81 -36.17
C THR A 207 -2.98 -17.18 -36.78
N LYS A 208 -1.79 -17.69 -36.42
CA LYS A 208 -0.57 -17.50 -37.22
C LYS A 208 0.26 -18.79 -37.28
N LYS A 209 -0.13 -19.71 -38.18
CA LYS A 209 0.74 -20.79 -38.67
C LYS A 209 0.28 -21.28 -40.04
N GLU A 210 1.06 -20.96 -41.07
CA GLU A 210 1.21 -21.54 -42.42
C GLU A 210 2.17 -20.58 -43.19
N LYS A 211 3.07 -21.00 -44.08
CA LYS A 211 3.36 -22.32 -44.66
C LYS A 211 4.85 -22.42 -45.05
N GLU A 212 5.37 -23.63 -45.24
CA GLU A 212 6.78 -23.91 -45.59
C GLU A 212 7.09 -23.71 -47.09
N SER A 213 8.38 -23.47 -47.39
CA SER A 213 9.01 -23.86 -48.65
C SER A 213 10.53 -24.01 -48.47
N GLU A 214 11.05 -25.21 -48.76
CA GLU A 214 12.46 -25.60 -48.90
C GLU A 214 12.57 -26.45 -50.18
N PRO A 215 13.78 -26.73 -50.73
CA PRO A 215 15.11 -26.18 -50.45
C PRO A 215 15.88 -25.73 -51.72
N GLU A 216 17.07 -25.14 -51.58
CA GLU A 216 18.18 -25.38 -52.53
C GLU A 216 19.54 -25.12 -51.86
N ILE A 217 20.57 -25.88 -52.26
CA ILE A 217 21.88 -25.96 -51.60
C ILE A 217 22.95 -25.26 -52.43
N ALA A 218 23.77 -24.41 -51.81
CA ALA A 218 25.05 -23.97 -52.35
C ALA A 218 26.13 -23.99 -51.25
N VAL A 219 27.35 -24.35 -51.63
CA VAL A 219 28.48 -24.75 -50.77
C VAL A 219 29.46 -23.59 -50.62
N GLU A 220 29.93 -23.28 -49.39
CA GLU A 220 31.39 -23.19 -49.12
C GLU A 220 31.77 -23.14 -47.62
N SER A 221 32.97 -23.69 -47.38
CA SER A 221 33.82 -23.73 -46.17
C SER A 221 33.64 -22.61 -45.12
N SER A 222 33.82 -22.87 -43.82
CA SER A 222 35.08 -23.43 -43.28
C SER A 222 34.97 -24.05 -41.87
N GLU A 223 35.87 -24.98 -41.59
CA GLU A 223 35.99 -25.71 -40.33
C GLU A 223 36.69 -24.88 -39.24
N LEU A 224 36.31 -25.10 -37.97
CA LEU A 224 37.23 -25.52 -36.92
C LEU A 224 36.44 -25.97 -35.67
N GLU A 225 36.36 -27.29 -35.48
CA GLU A 225 35.86 -27.91 -34.25
C GLU A 225 36.91 -27.96 -33.13
N LEU A 226 36.50 -28.56 -32.01
CA LEU A 226 37.30 -29.14 -30.91
C LEU A 226 37.59 -28.22 -29.70
N GLU A 227 37.33 -28.66 -28.46
CA GLU A 227 36.41 -29.72 -28.05
C GLU A 227 35.97 -29.47 -26.59
N THR A 228 34.81 -30.01 -26.22
CA THR A 228 34.35 -30.10 -24.83
C THR A 228 35.27 -30.95 -23.95
N LYS A 229 35.26 -30.74 -22.62
CA LYS A 229 34.79 -31.78 -21.67
C LYS A 229 34.50 -31.28 -20.25
N LYS A 230 33.39 -31.82 -19.71
CA LYS A 230 33.00 -31.80 -18.29
C LYS A 230 33.99 -32.62 -17.46
N THR A 231 34.11 -32.37 -16.14
CA THR A 231 33.67 -33.36 -15.13
C THR A 231 33.61 -32.83 -13.68
N THR A 232 32.84 -33.56 -12.87
CA THR A 232 32.41 -33.34 -11.48
C THR A 232 33.30 -33.99 -10.42
N LYS A 233 33.35 -33.39 -9.21
CA LYS A 233 33.44 -33.95 -7.80
C LYS A 233 33.90 -32.81 -6.87
N LYS A 234 33.35 -32.47 -5.68
CA LYS A 234 32.82 -33.15 -4.46
C LYS A 234 33.94 -33.52 -3.45
N GLU A 235 33.69 -33.27 -2.14
CA GLU A 235 34.52 -33.51 -0.91
C GLU A 235 35.61 -32.44 -0.60
N LYS A 236 35.98 -32.07 0.65
CA LYS A 236 35.39 -32.22 2.01
C LYS A 236 36.00 -31.18 3.01
N GLU A 237 35.64 -31.26 4.30
CA GLU A 237 35.94 -30.40 5.47
C GLU A 237 37.44 -30.12 5.80
N SER A 238 37.74 -28.92 6.35
CA SER A 238 38.64 -28.71 7.52
C SER A 238 38.70 -27.23 7.98
N GLU A 239 38.62 -26.97 9.29
CA GLU A 239 38.93 -25.66 9.94
C GLU A 239 40.46 -25.41 10.04
N PRO A 240 40.91 -24.19 10.43
CA PRO A 240 41.46 -24.08 11.79
C PRO A 240 41.29 -22.75 12.57
N GLU A 241 41.51 -22.85 13.88
CA GLU A 241 41.78 -21.82 14.91
C GLU A 241 43.25 -21.27 14.87
N ILE A 242 43.73 -20.23 15.60
CA ILE A 242 43.17 -19.23 16.55
C ILE A 242 44.07 -17.97 16.56
N ALA A 243 43.51 -16.76 16.87
CA ALA A 243 44.14 -15.59 17.54
C ALA A 243 43.32 -14.30 17.20
N VAL A 244 42.57 -13.64 18.09
CA VAL A 244 42.90 -13.03 19.39
C VAL A 244 43.92 -11.89 19.30
N GLU A 245 43.42 -10.65 19.26
CA GLU A 245 44.00 -9.55 20.05
C GLU A 245 42.88 -8.60 20.51
N SER A 246 43.01 -8.09 21.74
CA SER A 246 41.98 -7.40 22.51
C SER A 246 42.32 -5.93 22.73
N SER A 247 41.32 -5.05 22.74
CA SER A 247 41.43 -3.73 23.38
C SER A 247 40.22 -3.44 24.26
N ASN A 248 40.49 -3.17 25.53
CA ASN A 248 39.50 -2.91 26.57
C ASN A 248 38.84 -1.54 26.38
N LEU A 249 37.57 -1.42 26.81
CA LEU A 249 37.03 -0.16 27.30
C LEU A 249 36.50 -0.40 28.73
N GLU A 250 37.09 0.29 29.71
CA GLU A 250 36.77 0.09 31.12
C GLU A 250 35.43 0.72 31.52
N LEU A 251 34.75 0.03 32.44
CA LEU A 251 33.52 0.47 33.06
C LEU A 251 33.86 1.34 34.30
N VAL A 252 33.72 2.66 34.19
CA VAL A 252 33.91 3.55 35.35
C VAL A 252 32.61 3.58 36.17
N GLN A 253 32.61 2.88 37.30
CA GLN A 253 31.70 3.14 38.41
C GLN A 253 32.38 4.11 39.39
N THR A 254 31.69 5.18 39.78
CA THR A 254 32.08 6.02 40.92
C THR A 254 30.94 6.03 41.92
N THR A 255 31.16 5.37 43.05
CA THR A 255 30.41 5.52 44.29
C THR A 255 31.28 6.28 45.27
N GLU A 256 30.75 7.35 45.88
CA GLU A 256 31.15 7.77 47.23
C GLU A 256 30.04 8.65 47.83
N ASP A 257 29.94 8.64 49.15
CA ASP A 257 28.72 8.91 49.92
C ASP A 257 28.68 10.29 50.60
N ALA A 258 27.48 10.61 51.14
CA ALA A 258 27.21 11.45 52.30
C ALA A 258 27.57 12.97 52.24
N ASP A 259 26.56 13.82 52.38
CA ASP A 259 26.24 14.36 53.71
C ASP A 259 24.86 15.04 53.76
N SER A 260 24.37 15.08 55.00
CA SER A 260 23.12 15.60 55.55
C SER A 260 22.73 17.04 55.17
N ASP A 261 21.41 17.32 55.14
CA ASP A 261 20.78 18.21 56.14
C ASP A 261 19.24 18.18 56.06
N ASP A 262 18.60 18.39 57.21
CA ASP A 262 17.14 18.48 57.39
C ASP A 262 16.51 19.68 56.65
N PHE A 263 15.28 19.53 56.14
CA PHE A 263 14.22 20.48 56.52
C PHE A 263 12.79 19.91 56.39
N GLU A 264 11.94 20.41 57.27
CA GLU A 264 10.67 19.86 57.75
C GLU A 264 9.51 19.68 56.76
N LEU A 265 8.63 18.76 57.14
CA LEU A 265 7.22 18.67 56.75
C LEU A 265 6.45 19.98 56.98
N LEU A 266 5.51 20.30 56.09
CA LEU A 266 4.18 20.74 56.51
C LEU A 266 3.10 20.16 55.59
N GLU A 267 2.07 19.58 56.19
CA GLU A 267 0.81 19.20 55.55
C GLU A 267 -0.15 20.40 55.56
N GLU A 268 -0.83 20.66 54.43
CA GLU A 268 -2.30 20.87 54.32
C GLU A 268 -2.73 20.88 52.83
#